data_AF-A0A962GE28-F1
#
_entry.id   AF-A0A962GE28-F1
#
_cell.length_a   1.000
_cell.length_b   1.000
_cell.length_c   1.000
_cell.angle_alpha   90.00
_cell.angle_beta   90.00
_cell.angle_gamma   90.00
#
_symmetry.space_group_name_H-M   'P 1'
#
loop_
_entity.id
_entity.type
_entity.pdbx_description
1 polymer ?
#
loop_
_entity_poly.entity_id
_entity_poly.type
_entity_poly.pdbx_seq_one_letter_code
_entity_poly.pdbx_strand_id
1 'polypeptide(L)'
;LFIGLLLVLWQHPESAAESWWSRLSTVPGLHMGLALASASASYVNLGLLWRALRREGVFQAEPGWVAHWARLAGACLAMVVVLWAGLVLWPDWDSLHAASRVLRLGGLIAAGGFAFVVALFASGFRLRNLRAP
;
A
#
# COMPACT_ATOMS: atom_id res chain seq x y z
N LEU A 1 -6.01 22.50 -3.78
CA LEU A 1 -5.42 22.28 -2.43
C LEU A 1 -4.62 20.98 -2.36
N PHE A 2 -5.21 19.81 -2.56
CA PHE A 2 -4.52 18.50 -2.49
C PHE A 2 -3.35 18.34 -3.48
N ILE A 3 -3.56 18.71 -4.75
CA ILE A 3 -2.51 18.73 -5.79
C ILE A 3 -1.38 19.72 -5.43
N GLY A 4 -1.72 20.86 -4.83
CA GLY A 4 -0.75 21.85 -4.38
C GLY A 4 0.12 21.36 -3.21
N LEU A 5 -0.45 20.54 -2.31
CA LEU A 5 0.26 19.98 -1.16
C LEU A 5 1.21 18.84 -1.58
N LEU A 6 0.80 18.04 -2.58
CA LEU A 6 1.66 17.05 -3.23
C LEU A 6 2.83 17.69 -3.98
N LEU A 7 2.60 18.81 -4.66
CA LEU A 7 3.67 19.57 -5.30
C LEU A 7 4.65 20.17 -4.30
N VAL A 8 4.26 20.42 -3.05
CA VAL A 8 5.16 20.92 -2.00
C VAL A 8 5.95 19.78 -1.34
N LEU A 9 5.34 18.60 -1.15
CA LEU A 9 6.00 17.42 -0.57
C LEU A 9 6.99 16.73 -1.52
N TRP A 10 6.85 16.92 -2.84
CA TRP A 10 7.71 16.32 -3.88
C TRP A 10 8.74 17.31 -4.47
N GLN A 11 9.02 18.46 -3.85
CA GLN A 11 10.03 19.37 -4.40
C GLN A 11 11.45 18.87 -4.12
N HIS A 12 12.10 18.28 -5.13
CA HIS A 12 13.55 18.18 -5.17
C HIS A 12 14.14 19.58 -5.43
N PRO A 13 15.10 20.06 -4.60
CA PRO A 13 15.59 21.44 -4.59
C PRO A 13 16.36 21.88 -5.85
N GLU A 14 16.61 20.97 -6.79
CA GLU A 14 17.36 21.25 -8.03
C GLU A 14 16.49 21.84 -9.16
N SER A 15 15.18 21.97 -8.95
CA SER A 15 14.21 22.34 -9.99
C SER A 15 13.97 23.85 -10.14
N ALA A 16 14.70 24.71 -9.43
CA ALA A 16 14.41 26.15 -9.32
C ALA A 16 14.72 27.00 -10.59
N ALA A 17 15.46 26.46 -11.57
CA ALA A 17 16.00 27.25 -12.67
C ALA A 17 15.23 27.15 -14.01
N GLU A 18 14.17 26.34 -14.12
CA GLU A 18 13.49 26.13 -15.41
C GLU A 18 12.09 26.75 -15.53
N SER A 19 11.80 27.20 -16.75
CA SER A 19 10.53 27.79 -17.19
C SER A 19 9.35 26.86 -16.93
N TRP A 20 8.24 27.42 -16.47
CA TRP A 20 7.05 26.70 -16.00
C TRP A 20 6.46 25.67 -16.98
N TRP A 21 6.67 25.85 -18.29
CA TRP A 21 6.23 24.92 -19.33
C TRP A 21 7.07 23.63 -19.38
N SER A 22 8.38 23.70 -19.12
CA SER A 22 9.21 22.49 -19.04
C SER A 22 8.87 21.69 -17.79
N ARG A 23 8.59 22.37 -16.67
CA ARG A 23 8.09 21.73 -15.45
C ARG A 23 6.78 20.96 -15.66
N LEU A 24 5.90 21.38 -16.58
CA LEU A 24 4.64 20.66 -16.81
C LEU A 24 4.83 19.43 -17.73
N SER A 25 5.75 19.49 -18.69
CA SER A 25 6.03 18.40 -19.64
C SER A 25 7.00 17.35 -19.10
N THR A 26 7.89 17.73 -18.17
CA THR A 26 8.89 16.84 -17.55
C THR A 26 8.43 16.28 -16.19
N VAL A 27 7.18 16.52 -15.77
CA VAL A 27 6.61 15.86 -14.57
C VAL A 27 5.97 14.54 -15.01
N PRO A 28 6.62 13.37 -14.80
CA PRO A 28 6.02 12.04 -14.96
C PRO A 28 4.97 11.75 -13.86
N GLY A 29 4.26 12.78 -13.40
CA GLY A 29 3.42 12.80 -12.21
C GLY A 29 1.96 13.13 -12.47
N LEU A 30 1.54 13.44 -13.70
CA LEU A 30 0.12 13.71 -13.98
C LEU A 30 -0.74 12.47 -13.72
N HIS A 31 -0.26 11.29 -14.12
CA HIS A 31 -0.92 10.01 -13.86
C HIS A 31 -0.89 9.66 -12.37
N MET A 32 0.21 9.98 -11.68
CA MET A 32 0.33 9.82 -10.23
C MET A 32 -0.63 10.75 -9.48
N GLY A 33 -0.80 12.00 -9.94
CA GLY A 33 -1.76 12.96 -9.41
C GLY A 33 -3.21 12.50 -9.60
N LEU A 34 -3.52 11.92 -10.77
CA LEU A 34 -4.82 11.30 -11.06
C LEU A 34 -5.08 10.07 -10.17
N ALA A 35 -4.09 9.18 -10.01
CA ALA A 35 -4.19 8.01 -9.15
C ALA A 35 -4.37 8.40 -7.66
N LEU A 36 -3.61 9.39 -7.18
CA LEU A 36 -3.73 9.92 -5.83
C LEU A 36 -5.08 10.61 -5.60
N ALA A 37 -5.57 11.37 -6.58
CA ALA A 37 -6.89 11.98 -6.53
C ALA A 37 -7.98 10.91 -6.44
N SER A 38 -7.92 9.86 -7.27
CA SER A 38 -8.86 8.74 -7.23
C SER A 38 -8.83 8.01 -5.88
N ALA A 39 -7.64 7.65 -5.39
CA ALA A 39 -7.47 7.02 -4.08
C ALA A 39 -8.04 7.91 -2.96
N SER A 40 -7.74 9.22 -2.98
CA SER A 40 -8.27 10.16 -1.99
C SER A 40 -9.80 10.26 -2.04
N ALA A 41 -10.40 10.26 -3.24
CA ALA A 41 -11.85 10.24 -3.39
C ALA A 41 -12.46 8.96 -2.80
N SER A 42 -11.84 7.79 -3.02
CA SER A 42 -12.28 6.54 -2.40
C SER A 42 -12.19 6.56 -0.87
N TYR A 43 -11.11 7.12 -0.30
CA TYR A 43 -10.98 7.25 1.16
C TYR A 43 -12.02 8.21 1.76
N VAL A 44 -12.29 9.34 1.10
CA VAL A 44 -13.35 10.27 1.54
C VAL A 44 -14.71 9.59 1.45
N ASN A 45 -15.00 8.88 0.36
CA ASN A 45 -16.25 8.14 0.20
C ASN A 45 -16.43 7.07 1.29
N LEU A 46 -15.38 6.31 1.60
CA LEU A 46 -15.38 5.33 2.68
C LEU A 46 -15.63 6.00 4.05
N GLY A 47 -15.00 7.16 4.31
CA GLY A 47 -15.20 7.91 5.55
C GLY A 47 -16.60 8.48 5.69
N LEU A 48 -17.20 8.99 4.62
CA LEU A 48 -18.57 9.48 4.60
C LEU A 48 -19.58 8.33 4.82
N LEU A 49 -19.36 7.19 4.17
CA LEU A 49 -20.16 5.98 4.35
C LEU A 49 -20.07 5.50 5.80
N TRP A 50 -18.87 5.37 6.34
CA TRP A 50 -18.66 4.98 7.73
C TRP A 50 -19.33 5.95 8.72
N ARG A 51 -19.26 7.26 8.45
CA ARG A 51 -19.93 8.27 9.26
C ARG A 51 -21.45 8.15 9.18
N ALA A 52 -22.01 7.89 8.00
CA ALA A 52 -23.46 7.71 7.82
C ALA A 52 -23.95 6.46 8.56
N LEU A 53 -23.28 5.31 8.37
CA LEU A 53 -23.55 4.05 9.07
C LEU A 53 -23.50 4.18 10.60
N ARG A 54 -22.55 4.97 11.11
CA ARG A 54 -22.42 5.24 12.54
C ARG A 54 -23.53 6.18 13.06
N ARG A 55 -23.99 7.13 12.24
CA ARG A 55 -25.10 8.04 12.59
C ARG A 55 -26.46 7.35 12.58
N GLU A 56 -26.67 6.42 11.64
CA GLU A 56 -27.91 5.65 11.54
C GLU A 56 -27.99 4.50 12.56
N GLY A 57 -26.94 4.28 13.36
CA GLY A 57 -26.93 3.27 14.43
C GLY A 57 -26.97 1.82 13.94
N VAL A 58 -26.93 1.59 12.63
CA VAL A 58 -26.92 0.26 12.00
C VAL A 58 -25.56 -0.44 12.23
N PHE A 59 -24.48 0.34 12.39
CA PHE A 59 -23.14 -0.21 12.61
C PHE A 59 -22.84 -0.44 14.09
N GLN A 60 -23.05 -1.68 14.56
CA GLN A 60 -22.52 -2.13 15.84
C GLN A 60 -21.11 -2.69 15.63
N ALA A 61 -20.09 -1.94 16.05
CA ALA A 61 -18.71 -2.41 16.00
C ALA A 61 -18.53 -3.54 17.04
N GLU A 62 -18.41 -4.78 16.58
CA GLU A 62 -18.15 -5.90 17.49
C GLU A 62 -16.82 -5.71 18.25
N PRO A 63 -16.76 -6.05 19.55
CA PRO A 63 -15.51 -6.04 20.29
C PRO A 63 -14.55 -7.10 19.72
N GLY A 64 -13.38 -6.67 19.23
CA GLY A 64 -12.34 -7.55 18.68
C GLY A 64 -11.67 -7.05 17.40
N TRP A 65 -12.27 -6.07 16.73
CA TRP A 65 -11.74 -5.49 15.48
C TRP A 65 -10.34 -4.90 15.62
N VAL A 66 -10.04 -4.21 16.74
CA VAL A 66 -8.72 -3.60 16.97
C VAL A 66 -7.62 -4.67 17.04
N ALA A 67 -7.89 -5.80 17.70
CA ALA A 67 -6.95 -6.91 17.77
C ALA A 67 -6.72 -7.56 16.40
N HIS A 68 -7.78 -7.70 15.59
CA HIS A 68 -7.65 -8.17 14.20
C HIS A 68 -6.84 -7.22 13.33
N TRP A 69 -7.06 -5.91 13.44
CA TRP A 69 -6.26 -4.89 12.75
C TRP A 69 -4.78 -4.94 13.14
N ALA A 70 -4.47 -5.09 14.44
CA ALA A 70 -3.10 -5.20 14.92
C ALA A 70 -2.40 -6.48 14.38
N ARG A 71 -3.12 -7.61 14.33
CA ARG A 71 -2.60 -8.86 13.74
C ARG A 71 -2.32 -8.72 12.25
N LEU A 72 -3.26 -8.11 11.52
CA LEU A 72 -3.10 -7.84 10.09
C LEU A 72 -1.89 -6.91 9.84
N ALA A 73 -1.77 -5.84 10.62
CA ALA A 73 -0.62 -4.94 10.54
C ALA A 73 0.70 -5.68 10.80
N GLY A 74 0.74 -6.56 11.80
CA GLY A 74 1.90 -7.43 12.09
C GLY A 74 2.24 -8.36 10.92
N ALA A 75 1.24 -8.99 10.30
CA ALA A 75 1.46 -9.84 9.13
C ALA A 75 1.97 -9.05 7.91
N CYS A 76 1.45 -7.85 7.69
CA CYS A 76 1.95 -6.94 6.65
C CYS A 76 3.41 -6.53 6.92
N LEU A 77 3.77 -6.21 8.15
CA LEU A 77 5.16 -5.88 8.50
C LEU A 77 6.09 -7.07 8.28
N ALA A 78 5.70 -8.28 8.65
CA ALA A 78 6.47 -9.49 8.39
C ALA A 78 6.71 -9.71 6.88
N MET A 79 5.66 -9.52 6.06
CA MET A 79 5.78 -9.57 4.60
C MET A 79 6.75 -8.51 4.07
N VAL A 80 6.67 -7.26 4.57
CA VAL A 80 7.58 -6.17 4.17
C VAL A 80 9.03 -6.53 4.51
N VAL A 81 9.29 -7.11 5.68
CA VAL A 81 10.64 -7.55 6.06
C VAL A 81 11.17 -8.61 5.12
N VAL A 82 10.36 -9.60 4.73
CA VAL A 82 10.77 -10.66 3.78
C VAL A 82 11.06 -10.10 2.39
N LEU A 83 10.20 -9.21 1.89
CA LEU A 83 10.41 -8.56 0.60
C LEU A 83 11.66 -7.66 0.63
N TRP A 84 11.87 -6.92 1.71
CA TRP A 84 13.05 -6.07 1.90
C TRP A 84 14.34 -6.90 1.98
N ALA A 85 14.32 -8.02 2.71
CA ALA A 85 15.45 -8.95 2.75
C ALA A 85 15.76 -9.51 1.35
N GLY A 86 14.74 -9.86 0.55
CA GLY A 86 14.94 -10.32 -0.82
C GLY A 86 15.46 -9.22 -1.77
N LEU A 87 15.12 -7.95 -1.51
CA LEU A 87 15.69 -6.80 -2.24
C LEU A 87 17.18 -6.61 -1.90
N VAL A 88 17.55 -6.73 -0.63
CA VAL A 88 18.95 -6.62 -0.17
C VAL A 88 19.79 -7.80 -0.67
N LEU A 89 19.22 -9.01 -0.71
CA LEU A 89 19.91 -10.22 -1.17
C LEU A 89 20.15 -10.22 -2.69
N TRP A 90 19.30 -9.53 -3.45
CA TRP A 90 19.40 -9.39 -4.90
C TRP A 90 19.45 -7.92 -5.30
N PRO A 91 20.61 -7.25 -5.19
CA PRO A 91 20.78 -5.87 -5.63
C PRO A 91 20.81 -5.74 -7.16
N ASP A 92 21.24 -6.79 -7.86
CA ASP A 92 21.48 -6.76 -9.31
C ASP A 92 20.22 -7.03 -10.13
N TRP A 93 19.30 -6.06 -10.19
CA TRP A 93 18.12 -6.13 -11.06
C TRP A 93 18.44 -5.70 -12.49
N ASP A 94 19.36 -4.75 -12.68
CA ASP A 94 19.60 -4.12 -13.98
C ASP A 94 20.32 -5.00 -15.00
N SER A 95 21.15 -5.94 -14.54
CA SER A 95 21.95 -6.81 -15.43
C SER A 95 21.23 -8.08 -15.89
N LEU A 96 20.02 -8.34 -15.38
CA LEU A 96 19.32 -9.61 -15.63
C LEU A 96 18.50 -9.59 -16.91
N HIS A 97 18.56 -10.67 -17.68
CA HIS A 97 17.64 -10.97 -18.77
C HIS A 97 16.18 -10.99 -18.27
N ALA A 98 15.25 -10.57 -19.13
CA ALA A 98 13.83 -10.40 -18.77
C ALA A 98 13.20 -11.66 -18.14
N ALA A 99 13.51 -12.85 -18.66
CA ALA A 99 13.00 -14.11 -18.12
C ALA A 99 13.47 -14.37 -16.68
N SER A 100 14.73 -14.07 -16.38
CA SER A 100 15.31 -14.20 -15.04
C SER A 100 14.69 -13.21 -14.05
N ARG A 101 14.38 -11.98 -14.49
CA ARG A 101 13.67 -10.99 -13.68
C ARG A 101 12.26 -11.46 -13.31
N VAL A 102 11.51 -12.00 -14.27
CA VAL A 102 10.15 -12.52 -14.03
C VAL A 102 10.17 -13.67 -13.01
N LEU A 103 11.12 -14.60 -13.14
CA LEU A 103 11.24 -15.71 -12.17
C LEU A 103 11.59 -15.21 -10.76
N ARG A 104 12.53 -14.26 -10.63
CA ARG A 104 12.88 -13.67 -9.32
C ARG A 104 11.70 -12.90 -8.71
N LEU A 105 10.98 -12.11 -9.51
CA LEU A 105 9.77 -11.42 -9.06
C LEU A 105 8.68 -12.41 -8.64
N GLY A 106 8.45 -13.47 -9.42
CA GLY A 106 7.51 -14.53 -9.07
C GLY A 106 7.87 -15.21 -7.75
N GLY A 107 9.17 -15.50 -7.54
CA GLY A 107 9.68 -16.03 -6.29
C GLY A 107 9.47 -15.09 -5.10
N LEU A 108 9.74 -13.79 -5.28
CA LEU A 108 9.49 -12.76 -4.25
C LEU A 108 8.01 -12.63 -3.90
N ILE A 109 7.13 -12.64 -4.91
CA ILE A 109 5.68 -12.56 -4.71
C ILE A 109 5.21 -13.80 -3.94
N ALA A 110 5.66 -14.99 -4.33
CA ALA A 110 5.34 -16.24 -3.64
C ALA A 110 5.86 -16.24 -2.20
N ALA A 111 7.10 -15.80 -1.97
CA ALA A 111 7.71 -15.71 -0.65
C ALA A 111 7.00 -14.69 0.25
N GLY A 112 6.67 -13.51 -0.27
CA GLY A 112 5.91 -12.48 0.44
C GLY A 112 4.50 -12.96 0.80
N GLY A 113 3.80 -13.58 -0.15
CA GLY A 113 2.48 -14.18 0.09
C GLY A 113 2.53 -15.30 1.12
N PHE A 114 3.53 -16.17 1.05
CA PHE A 114 3.75 -17.22 2.05
C PHE A 114 4.04 -16.64 3.43
N ALA A 115 4.92 -15.64 3.52
CA ALA A 115 5.25 -14.96 4.77
C ALA A 115 4.03 -14.28 5.38
N PHE A 116 3.19 -13.62 4.57
CA PHE A 116 1.93 -13.03 5.01
C PHE A 116 0.99 -14.09 5.60
N VAL A 117 0.76 -15.19 4.88
CA VAL A 117 -0.14 -16.27 5.34
C VAL A 117 0.40 -16.90 6.62
N VAL A 118 1.70 -17.18 6.70
CA VAL A 118 2.34 -17.76 7.89
C VAL A 118 2.25 -16.80 9.06
N ALA A 119 2.55 -15.51 8.88
CA ALA A 119 2.45 -14.51 9.94
C ALA A 119 1.01 -14.31 10.42
N LEU A 120 0.04 -14.36 9.50
CA LEU A 120 -1.38 -14.31 9.83
C LEU A 120 -1.81 -15.56 10.63
N PHE A 121 -1.35 -16.76 10.23
CA PHE A 121 -1.63 -18.00 10.95
C PHE A 121 -0.98 -18.01 12.34
N ALA A 122 0.28 -17.55 12.44
CA ALA A 122 1.06 -17.46 13.67
C ALA A 122 0.49 -16.44 14.66
N SER A 123 -0.07 -15.32 14.15
CA SER A 123 -0.74 -14.30 14.96
C SER A 123 -2.13 -14.72 15.46
N GLY A 124 -2.52 -15.97 15.24
CA GLY A 124 -3.70 -16.59 15.85
C GLY A 124 -4.98 -16.40 15.05
N PHE A 125 -4.88 -16.08 13.75
CA PHE A 125 -6.02 -16.06 12.84
C PHE A 125 -6.52 -17.50 12.62
N ARG A 126 -7.35 -17.99 13.53
CA ARG A 126 -8.05 -19.27 13.34
C ARG A 126 -9.10 -19.06 12.25
N LEU A 127 -9.02 -19.82 11.16
CA LEU A 127 -10.08 -20.01 10.15
C LEU A 127 -11.48 -20.27 10.75
N ARG A 128 -11.53 -20.65 12.04
CA ARG A 128 -12.73 -20.84 12.84
C ARG A 128 -13.53 -19.54 13.11
N ASN A 129 -12.97 -18.36 12.89
CA ASN A 129 -13.67 -17.06 13.01
C ASN A 129 -14.37 -16.61 11.72
N LEU A 130 -14.22 -17.34 10.61
CA LEU A 130 -14.98 -17.13 9.37
C LEU A 130 -16.33 -17.87 9.36
N ARG A 131 -16.62 -18.65 10.40
CA ARG A 131 -17.97 -19.17 10.63
C ARG A 131 -18.75 -18.07 11.35
N ALA A 132 -19.48 -17.28 10.59
CA ALA A 132 -20.64 -16.58 11.14
C ALA A 132 -21.60 -17.64 11.74
N PRO A 133 -22.19 -17.41 12.93
CA PRO A 133 -23.29 -18.23 13.42
C PRO A 133 -24.52 -18.16 12.51
#